data_AF-A0A9E2VRX7-F1
#
_entry.id   AF-A0A9E2VRX7-F1
#
_cell.length_a   1.000
_cell.length_b   1.000
_cell.length_c   1.000
_cell.angle_alpha   90.00
_cell.angle_beta   90.00
_cell.angle_gamma   90.00
#
_symmetry.space_group_name_H-M   'P 1'
#
loop_
_entity.id
_entity.type
_entity.pdbx_description
1 polymer ?
#
loop_
_entity_poly.entity_id
_entity_poly.type
_entity_poly.pdbx_seq_one_letter_code
_entity_poly.pdbx_strand_id
1 'polypeptide(L)'
;TLGSMLTSRVSYLTAKVFVSMIQSLAGRIFARGSQLRIPLCLHLDEGHNVLYPGIHELFNKAGGANIWVHVYTQSKATFEKEAGTLSAHSIIDSINTWVYFRLNHPETAEHVMETSPIVDRQEPVMSLGASPTFRGIKMRQIQQHKVIDLDNRNFYFRSRNMKCKGQTLDVYPPYVHVTFPHITTDGLQFGESRPSASPTAIPSDATPEDASLTPE
;
A
#
# COMPACT_ATOMS: atom_id res chain seq x y z
N THR A 1 -10.11 4.23 -19.52
CA THR A 1 -9.04 3.51 -18.78
C THR A 1 -9.56 2.22 -18.13
N LEU A 2 -10.38 1.41 -18.81
CA LEU A 2 -10.84 0.11 -18.28
C LEU A 2 -9.73 -0.96 -18.24
N GLY A 3 -8.77 -0.91 -19.18
CA GLY A 3 -7.61 -1.82 -19.19
C GLY A 3 -6.74 -1.71 -17.93
N SER A 4 -6.61 -0.50 -17.36
CA SER A 4 -5.89 -0.26 -16.10
C SER A 4 -6.55 -0.89 -14.87
N MET A 5 -7.86 -1.18 -14.91
CA MET A 5 -8.59 -1.84 -13.81
C MET A 5 -8.53 -3.36 -13.89
N LEU A 6 -8.30 -3.92 -15.09
CA LEU A 6 -8.08 -5.37 -15.27
C LEU A 6 -6.64 -5.75 -14.93
N THR A 7 -5.65 -4.94 -15.34
CA THR A 7 -4.25 -5.15 -14.94
C THR A 7 -4.03 -4.88 -13.45
N SER A 8 -4.72 -3.92 -12.83
CA SER A 8 -4.53 -3.62 -11.40
C SER A 8 -4.83 -4.81 -10.50
N ARG A 9 -5.90 -5.58 -10.76
CA ARG A 9 -6.23 -6.77 -9.98
C ARG A 9 -5.14 -7.83 -10.06
N VAL A 10 -4.59 -8.05 -11.26
CA VAL A 10 -3.46 -8.98 -11.46
C VAL A 10 -2.22 -8.46 -10.74
N SER A 11 -1.90 -7.17 -10.87
CA SER A 11 -0.78 -6.53 -10.17
C SER A 11 -0.88 -6.66 -8.66
N TYR A 12 -2.06 -6.47 -8.06
CA TYR A 12 -2.27 -6.65 -6.62
C TYR A 12 -2.07 -8.10 -6.19
N LEU A 13 -2.57 -9.07 -6.97
CA LEU A 13 -2.32 -10.49 -6.69
C LEU A 13 -0.83 -10.81 -6.77
N THR A 14 -0.14 -10.34 -7.79
CA THR A 14 1.32 -10.50 -7.92
C THR A 14 2.06 -9.86 -6.75
N ALA A 15 1.66 -8.67 -6.30
CA ALA A 15 2.24 -8.01 -5.14
C ALA A 15 2.03 -8.83 -3.84
N LYS A 16 0.83 -9.38 -3.63
CA LYS A 16 0.54 -10.26 -2.48
C LYS A 16 1.39 -11.53 -2.52
N VAL A 17 1.52 -12.16 -3.68
CA VAL A 17 2.39 -13.34 -3.86
C VAL A 17 3.84 -12.96 -3.56
N PHE A 18 4.33 -11.84 -4.09
CA PHE A 18 5.69 -11.37 -3.82
C PHE A 18 5.95 -11.13 -2.32
N VAL A 19 5.05 -10.46 -1.62
CA VAL A 19 5.18 -10.25 -0.16
C VAL A 19 5.11 -11.58 0.61
N SER A 20 4.27 -12.53 0.18
CA SER A 20 4.22 -13.87 0.79
C SER A 20 5.52 -14.67 0.60
N MET A 21 6.20 -14.49 -0.53
CA MET A 21 7.53 -15.09 -0.77
C MET A 21 8.58 -14.48 0.17
N ILE A 22 8.52 -13.17 0.44
CA ILE A 22 9.37 -12.51 1.44
C ILE A 22 9.06 -13.02 2.85
N GLN A 23 7.78 -13.20 3.21
CA GLN A 23 7.40 -13.80 4.49
C GLN A 23 7.96 -15.22 4.64
N SER A 24 7.90 -16.04 3.58
CA SER A 24 8.49 -17.38 3.58
C SER A 24 10.02 -17.36 3.67
N LEU A 25 10.68 -16.36 3.08
CA LEU A 25 12.11 -16.13 3.29
C LEU A 25 12.40 -15.81 4.76
N ALA A 26 11.65 -14.89 5.37
CA ALA A 26 11.78 -14.53 6.78
C ALA A 26 11.64 -15.78 7.68
N GLY A 27 10.63 -16.61 7.43
CA GLY A 27 10.41 -17.86 8.15
C GLY A 27 11.57 -18.85 8.04
N ARG A 28 12.15 -19.03 6.84
CA ARG A 28 13.32 -19.90 6.64
C ARG A 28 14.58 -19.38 7.35
N ILE A 29 14.79 -18.08 7.33
CA ILE A 29 15.93 -17.43 8.02
C ILE A 29 15.80 -17.61 9.53
N PHE A 30 14.59 -17.44 10.05
CA PHE A 30 14.27 -17.65 11.46
C PHE A 30 14.43 -19.11 11.88
N ALA A 31 13.97 -20.06 11.07
CA ALA A 31 14.15 -21.50 11.30
C ALA A 31 15.64 -21.91 11.34
N ARG A 32 16.50 -21.19 10.63
CA ARG A 32 17.96 -21.38 10.66
C ARG A 32 18.62 -20.74 11.89
N GLY A 33 17.91 -19.94 12.68
CA GLY A 33 18.47 -19.17 13.79
C GLY A 33 19.48 -18.11 13.33
N SER A 34 19.34 -17.62 12.09
CA SER A 34 20.26 -16.66 11.46
C SER A 34 19.53 -15.38 11.09
N GLN A 35 20.26 -14.37 10.61
CA GLN A 35 19.70 -13.10 10.14
C GLN A 35 20.35 -12.70 8.81
N LEU A 36 19.70 -11.84 8.02
CA LEU A 36 20.33 -11.26 6.85
C LEU A 36 21.48 -10.34 7.27
N ARG A 37 22.66 -10.52 6.66
CA ARG A 37 23.83 -9.65 6.88
C ARG A 37 23.56 -8.20 6.46
N ILE A 38 22.82 -8.00 5.38
CA ILE A 38 22.39 -6.69 4.88
C ILE A 38 20.87 -6.61 5.10
N PRO A 39 20.35 -5.56 5.74
CA PRO A 39 18.92 -5.45 6.00
C PRO A 39 18.14 -5.36 4.68
N LEU A 40 17.05 -6.12 4.59
CA LEU A 40 16.11 -6.00 3.47
C LEU A 40 15.04 -4.98 3.83
N CYS A 41 15.04 -3.83 3.16
CA CYS A 41 14.02 -2.80 3.33
C CYS A 41 12.89 -2.98 2.31
N LEU A 42 11.70 -3.35 2.81
CA LEU A 42 10.50 -3.51 2.02
C LEU A 42 9.66 -2.24 2.11
N HIS A 43 9.52 -1.53 0.99
CA HIS A 43 8.65 -0.35 0.87
C HIS A 43 7.37 -0.74 0.14
N LEU A 44 6.24 -0.64 0.85
CA LEU A 44 4.90 -0.97 0.36
C LEU A 44 4.11 0.31 0.17
N ASP A 45 4.17 0.86 -1.04
CA ASP A 45 3.30 1.94 -1.44
C ASP A 45 1.87 1.43 -1.62
N GLU A 46 0.90 2.22 -1.17
CA GLU A 46 -0.51 1.82 -1.05
C GLU A 46 -0.69 0.43 -0.39
N GLY A 47 0.00 0.20 0.72
CA GLY A 47 0.16 -1.14 1.28
C GLY A 47 -1.13 -1.82 1.71
N HIS A 48 -2.24 -1.08 1.86
CA HIS A 48 -3.58 -1.64 2.08
C HIS A 48 -3.97 -2.67 1.00
N ASN A 49 -3.54 -2.46 -0.25
CA ASN A 49 -3.81 -3.38 -1.37
C ASN A 49 -3.03 -4.68 -1.29
N VAL A 50 -1.95 -4.73 -0.51
CA VAL A 50 -1.04 -5.87 -0.40
C VAL A 50 -1.30 -6.66 0.88
N LEU A 51 -2.20 -6.20 1.75
CA LEU A 51 -2.59 -6.92 2.96
C LEU A 51 -3.36 -8.19 2.60
N TYR A 52 -3.03 -9.26 3.32
CA TYR A 52 -3.71 -10.55 3.25
C TYR A 52 -3.79 -11.17 4.65
N PRO A 53 -4.74 -12.09 4.90
CA PRO A 53 -4.86 -12.77 6.19
C PRO A 53 -3.54 -13.44 6.61
N GLY A 54 -3.03 -13.11 7.80
CA GLY A 54 -1.77 -13.66 8.31
C GLY A 54 -0.53 -12.79 8.07
N ILE A 55 -0.64 -11.70 7.29
CA ILE A 55 0.49 -10.79 7.05
C ILE A 55 1.01 -10.14 8.35
N HIS A 56 0.19 -10.05 9.40
CA HIS A 56 0.61 -9.54 10.72
C HIS A 56 1.82 -10.30 11.29
N GLU A 57 2.00 -11.59 10.95
CA GLU A 57 3.19 -12.33 11.35
C GLU A 57 4.48 -11.75 10.76
N LEU A 58 4.42 -11.24 9.52
CA LEU A 58 5.55 -10.54 8.91
C LEU A 58 5.90 -9.31 9.73
N PHE A 59 4.92 -8.47 10.07
CA PHE A 59 5.17 -7.26 10.89
C PHE A 59 5.75 -7.58 12.27
N ASN A 60 5.28 -8.65 12.90
CA ASN A 60 5.71 -9.02 14.25
C ASN A 60 7.12 -9.66 14.27
N LYS A 61 7.46 -10.45 13.25
CA LYS A 61 8.66 -11.33 13.26
C LYS A 61 9.77 -10.90 12.29
N ALA A 62 9.49 -10.07 11.29
CA ALA A 62 10.45 -9.66 10.25
C ALA A 62 11.74 -9.05 10.81
N GLY A 63 11.64 -8.29 11.91
CA GLY A 63 12.80 -7.70 12.57
C GLY A 63 13.82 -8.75 13.03
N GLY A 64 13.35 -9.94 13.42
CA GLY A 64 14.21 -11.07 13.80
C GLY A 64 15.03 -11.64 12.64
N ALA A 65 14.62 -11.41 11.38
CA ALA A 65 15.35 -11.81 10.18
C ALA A 65 16.16 -10.65 9.56
N ASN A 66 16.22 -9.49 10.22
CA ASN A 66 16.77 -8.24 9.70
C ASN A 66 16.04 -7.73 8.43
N ILE A 67 14.70 -7.83 8.42
CA ILE A 67 13.83 -7.30 7.37
C ILE A 67 13.03 -6.13 7.94
N TRP A 68 13.06 -4.98 7.26
CA TRP A 68 12.42 -3.75 7.70
C TRP A 68 11.25 -3.46 6.77
N VAL A 69 10.05 -3.33 7.33
CA VAL A 69 8.82 -3.13 6.56
C VAL A 69 8.33 -1.71 6.74
N HIS A 70 8.22 -0.99 5.61
CA HIS A 70 7.67 0.35 5.52
C HIS A 70 6.36 0.28 4.74
N VAL A 71 5.27 0.75 5.34
CA VAL A 71 3.94 0.76 4.72
C VAL A 71 3.46 2.19 4.60
N TYR A 72 2.97 2.55 3.42
CA TYR A 72 2.36 3.84 3.15
C TYR A 72 0.86 3.64 2.93
N THR A 73 0.05 4.40 3.66
CA THR A 73 -1.42 4.37 3.57
C THR A 73 -1.98 5.77 3.77
N GLN A 74 -3.08 6.05 3.08
CA GLN A 74 -3.78 7.34 3.16
C GLN A 74 -4.71 7.43 4.38
N SER A 75 -5.24 6.29 4.84
CA SER A 75 -6.20 6.24 5.94
C SER A 75 -6.05 4.95 6.74
N LYS A 76 -6.23 5.07 8.06
CA LYS A 76 -6.30 3.92 8.98
C LYS A 76 -7.56 3.07 8.70
N ALA A 77 -8.69 3.69 8.37
CA ALA A 77 -9.94 2.97 8.14
C ALA A 77 -9.87 2.02 6.92
N THR A 78 -9.25 2.47 5.83
CA THR A 78 -9.04 1.63 4.64
C THR A 78 -8.09 0.47 4.94
N PHE A 79 -7.06 0.72 5.75
CA PHE A 79 -6.13 -0.30 6.20
C PHE A 79 -6.83 -1.38 7.05
N GLU A 80 -7.67 -0.98 8.00
CA GLU A 80 -8.46 -1.89 8.85
C GLU A 80 -9.48 -2.71 8.05
N LYS A 81 -10.10 -2.09 7.05
CA LYS A 81 -11.05 -2.77 6.15
C LYS A 81 -10.38 -3.89 5.36
N GLU A 82 -9.19 -3.66 4.81
CA GLU A 82 -8.48 -4.64 3.97
C GLU A 82 -7.76 -5.73 4.77
N ALA A 83 -7.12 -5.39 5.90
CA ALA A 83 -6.46 -6.39 6.77
C ALA A 83 -7.46 -7.16 7.65
N GLY A 84 -8.63 -6.59 7.92
CA GLY A 84 -9.54 -7.02 8.98
C GLY A 84 -9.09 -6.53 10.36
N THR A 85 -10.06 -6.24 11.23
CA THR A 85 -9.85 -5.52 12.51
C THR A 85 -8.79 -6.15 13.40
N LEU A 86 -8.82 -7.48 13.59
CA LEU A 86 -7.86 -8.18 14.47
C LEU A 86 -6.43 -8.12 13.93
N SER A 87 -6.24 -8.38 12.64
CA SER A 87 -4.90 -8.32 12.03
C SER A 87 -4.40 -6.88 11.95
N ALA A 88 -5.27 -5.92 11.66
CA ALA A 88 -4.92 -4.52 11.60
C ALA A 88 -4.44 -3.99 12.96
N HIS A 89 -5.15 -4.30 14.05
CA HIS A 89 -4.70 -3.94 15.39
C HIS A 89 -3.34 -4.57 15.72
N SER A 90 -3.15 -5.86 15.44
CA SER A 90 -1.84 -6.52 15.66
C SER A 90 -0.72 -5.88 14.84
N ILE A 91 -0.99 -5.40 13.62
CA ILE A 91 0.01 -4.71 12.82
C ILE A 91 0.32 -3.35 13.42
N ILE A 92 -0.71 -2.56 13.73
CA ILE A 92 -0.59 -1.20 14.29
C ILE A 92 0.23 -1.22 15.58
N ASP A 93 -0.01 -2.18 16.46
CA ASP A 93 0.70 -2.32 17.74
C ASP A 93 2.19 -2.67 17.55
N SER A 94 2.53 -3.37 16.47
CA SER A 94 3.91 -3.75 16.15
C SER A 94 4.72 -2.65 15.44
N ILE A 95 4.06 -1.59 14.95
CA ILE A 95 4.75 -0.49 14.26
C ILE A 95 5.48 0.38 15.29
N ASN A 96 6.82 0.34 15.21
CA ASN A 96 7.71 1.12 16.07
C ASN A 96 7.82 2.60 15.68
N THR A 97 7.65 2.91 14.40
CA THR A 97 7.93 4.23 13.82
C THR A 97 6.76 4.66 12.94
N TRP A 98 6.28 5.87 13.20
CA TRP A 98 5.18 6.50 12.48
C TRP A 98 5.62 7.82 11.89
N VAL A 99 5.21 8.06 10.65
CA VAL A 99 5.40 9.33 9.95
C VAL A 99 4.03 9.78 9.48
N TYR A 100 3.56 10.89 10.02
CA TYR A 100 2.28 11.49 9.66
C TYR A 100 2.54 12.72 8.80
N PHE A 101 2.17 12.62 7.53
CA PHE A 101 2.04 13.76 6.64
C PHE A 101 0.69 14.45 6.86
N ARG A 102 0.31 15.36 5.96
CA ARG A 102 -1.03 15.95 5.92
C ARG A 102 -2.07 14.84 5.85
N LEU A 103 -2.99 14.83 6.82
CA LEU A 103 -4.09 13.86 6.87
C LEU A 103 -5.38 14.49 6.37
N ASN A 104 -6.14 13.73 5.57
CA ASN A 104 -7.46 14.15 5.10
C ASN A 104 -8.59 13.64 6.01
N HIS A 105 -8.37 12.53 6.72
CA HIS A 105 -9.42 11.86 7.50
C HIS A 105 -9.41 12.29 8.98
N PRO A 106 -10.53 12.80 9.52
CA PRO A 106 -10.57 13.32 10.89
C PRO A 106 -10.27 12.24 11.94
N GLU A 107 -10.77 11.01 11.78
CA GLU A 107 -10.50 9.90 12.73
C GLU A 107 -9.01 9.55 12.85
N THR A 108 -8.27 9.58 11.73
CA THR A 108 -6.82 9.31 11.77
C THR A 108 -6.09 10.47 12.47
N ALA A 109 -6.54 11.71 12.25
CA ALA A 109 -5.98 12.88 12.94
C ALA A 109 -6.29 12.90 14.44
N GLU A 110 -7.46 12.41 14.85
CA GLU A 110 -7.82 12.23 16.25
C GLU A 110 -6.90 11.20 16.92
N HIS A 111 -6.65 10.07 16.26
CA HIS A 111 -5.69 9.07 16.74
C HIS A 111 -4.27 9.63 16.94
N VAL A 112 -3.82 10.53 16.05
CA VAL A 112 -2.53 11.24 16.20
C VAL A 112 -2.55 12.18 17.41
N MET A 113 -3.66 12.89 17.64
CA MET A 113 -3.83 13.77 18.78
C MET A 113 -3.82 12.98 20.11
N GLU A 114 -4.56 11.88 20.19
CA GLU A 114 -4.65 11.03 21.39
C GLU A 114 -3.31 10.43 21.80
N THR A 115 -2.49 10.07 20.81
CA THR A 115 -1.14 9.55 21.03
C THR A 115 -0.12 10.64 21.39
N SER A 116 -0.48 11.92 21.29
CA SER A 116 0.39 13.05 21.66
C SER A 116 0.35 13.33 23.18
N PRO A 117 1.46 13.78 23.79
CA PRO A 117 1.51 14.06 25.22
C PRO A 117 0.64 15.29 25.57
N ILE A 118 0.17 15.34 26.81
CA ILE A 118 -0.55 16.50 27.35
C ILE A 118 0.50 17.50 27.85
N VAL A 119 0.37 18.75 27.45
CA VAL A 119 1.25 19.86 27.84
C VAL A 119 0.42 20.93 28.53
N ASP A 120 0.91 21.43 29.64
CA ASP A 120 0.34 22.59 30.32
C ASP A 120 0.72 23.86 29.53
N ARG A 121 -0.28 24.52 28.95
CA ARG A 121 -0.09 25.77 28.22
C ARG A 121 -0.68 26.92 29.02
N GLN A 122 0.08 27.99 29.18
CA GLN A 122 -0.44 29.23 29.74
C GLN A 122 -1.01 30.08 28.61
N GLU A 123 -2.31 30.35 28.68
CA GLU A 123 -2.98 31.25 27.74
C GLU A 123 -3.27 32.58 28.45
N PRO A 124 -2.88 33.72 27.85
CA PRO A 124 -3.23 35.02 28.39
C PRO A 124 -4.71 35.28 28.16
N VAL A 125 -5.45 35.49 29.23
CA VAL A 125 -6.83 35.97 29.19
C VAL A 125 -6.81 37.47 29.44
N MET A 126 -7.18 38.23 28.41
CA MET A 126 -7.35 39.68 28.50
C MET A 126 -8.81 40.01 28.69
N SER A 127 -9.16 40.56 29.84
CA SER A 127 -10.45 41.23 30.05
C SER A 127 -10.28 42.71 29.73
N LEU A 128 -11.20 43.30 28.97
CA LEU A 128 -11.13 44.70 28.56
C LEU A 128 -11.05 45.60 29.82
N GLY A 129 -9.93 46.29 30.01
CA GLY A 129 -9.69 47.18 31.16
C GLY A 129 -9.00 46.55 32.39
N ALA A 130 -8.60 45.27 32.34
CA ALA A 130 -7.86 44.60 33.42
C ALA A 130 -6.47 44.14 32.96
N SER A 131 -5.55 43.96 33.93
CA SER A 131 -4.23 43.38 33.68
C SER A 131 -4.35 41.96 33.09
N PRO A 132 -3.44 41.55 32.18
CA PRO A 132 -3.45 40.20 31.62
C PRO A 132 -3.34 39.15 32.73
N THR A 133 -4.25 38.18 32.74
CA THR A 133 -4.17 37.02 33.65
C THR A 133 -3.80 35.78 32.85
N PHE A 134 -2.90 34.94 33.37
CA PHE A 134 -2.55 33.69 32.72
C PHE A 134 -3.41 32.56 33.24
N ARG A 135 -4.07 31.83 32.33
CA ARG A 135 -4.79 30.60 32.65
C ARG A 135 -3.97 29.41 32.20
N GLY A 136 -3.66 28.49 33.11
CA GLY A 136 -3.09 27.19 32.76
C GLY A 136 -4.17 26.27 32.19
N ILE A 137 -3.99 25.81 30.96
CA ILE A 137 -4.88 24.86 30.30
C ILE A 137 -4.07 23.63 29.89
N LYS A 138 -4.58 22.45 30.25
CA LYS A 138 -4.03 21.17 29.80
C LYS A 138 -4.52 20.88 28.39
N MET A 139 -3.61 20.89 27.42
CA MET A 139 -3.95 20.57 26.03
C MET A 139 -3.00 19.51 25.47
N ARG A 140 -3.47 18.73 24.49
CA ARG A 140 -2.62 17.84 23.71
C ARG A 140 -1.59 18.65 22.91
N GLN A 141 -0.34 18.19 22.87
CA GLN A 141 0.74 18.88 22.16
C GLN A 141 0.44 19.02 20.65
N ILE A 142 -0.13 17.97 20.07
CA ILE A 142 -0.57 17.94 18.68
C ILE A 142 -2.09 18.04 18.68
N GLN A 143 -2.61 19.05 18.00
CA GLN A 143 -4.05 19.28 17.85
C GLN A 143 -4.51 18.75 16.49
N GLN A 144 -5.74 18.24 16.42
CA GLN A 144 -6.28 17.62 15.20
C GLN A 144 -6.19 18.54 13.97
N HIS A 145 -6.59 19.81 14.11
CA HIS A 145 -6.53 20.81 13.03
C HIS A 145 -5.10 21.02 12.51
N LYS A 146 -4.07 20.94 13.36
CA LYS A 146 -2.67 21.11 12.92
C LYS A 146 -2.15 19.96 12.05
N VAL A 147 -2.77 18.78 12.17
CA VAL A 147 -2.40 17.61 11.36
C VAL A 147 -3.14 17.65 10.01
N ILE A 148 -4.37 18.13 10.01
CA ILE A 148 -5.19 18.31 8.79
C ILE A 148 -4.64 19.45 7.92
N ASP A 149 -4.28 20.56 8.56
CA ASP A 149 -3.76 21.76 7.89
C ASP A 149 -2.24 21.75 7.74
N LEU A 150 -1.62 20.57 7.84
CA LEU A 150 -0.17 20.45 7.69
C LEU A 150 0.24 20.83 6.27
N ASP A 151 1.28 21.66 6.16
CA ASP A 151 1.81 22.04 4.85
C ASP A 151 2.44 20.84 4.13
N ASN A 152 2.47 20.90 2.81
CA ASN A 152 3.17 19.92 2.01
C ASN A 152 4.63 19.82 2.46
N ARG A 153 5.17 18.59 2.46
CA ARG A 153 6.55 18.26 2.87
C ARG A 153 6.85 18.41 4.37
N ASN A 154 5.92 18.89 5.18
CA ASN A 154 6.01 18.83 6.63
C ASN A 154 5.45 17.50 7.14
N PHE A 155 6.05 16.94 8.20
CA PHE A 155 5.56 15.72 8.84
C PHE A 155 5.74 15.74 10.36
N TYR A 156 4.90 14.98 11.05
CA TYR A 156 5.12 14.57 12.43
C TYR A 156 5.75 13.18 12.45
N PHE A 157 6.86 13.05 13.15
CA PHE A 157 7.55 11.79 13.34
C PHE A 157 7.38 11.32 14.77
N ARG A 158 7.02 10.05 14.92
CA ARG A 158 6.93 9.37 16.19
C ARG A 158 7.72 8.08 16.12
N SER A 159 8.77 7.98 16.92
CA SER A 159 9.42 6.73 17.26
C SER A 159 9.14 6.40 18.73
N ARG A 160 9.55 5.22 19.18
CA ARG A 160 9.31 4.70 20.54
C ARG A 160 9.60 5.74 21.64
N ASN A 161 10.69 6.50 21.51
CA ASN A 161 11.14 7.45 22.53
C ASN A 161 11.17 8.91 22.06
N MET A 162 10.75 9.20 20.82
CA MET A 162 10.93 10.53 20.23
C MET A 162 9.71 10.95 19.44
N LYS A 163 9.26 12.19 19.66
CA LYS A 163 8.23 12.85 18.88
C LYS A 163 8.81 14.16 18.37
N CYS A 164 8.90 14.33 17.05
CA CYS A 164 9.42 15.55 16.46
C CYS A 164 8.59 15.98 15.25
N LYS A 165 8.70 17.25 14.88
CA LYS A 165 8.19 17.79 13.62
C LYS A 165 9.39 17.96 12.70
N GLY A 166 9.26 17.53 11.45
CA GLY A 166 10.31 17.61 10.45
C GLY A 166 9.79 18.11 9.11
N GLN A 167 10.72 18.34 8.20
CA GLN A 167 10.48 18.66 6.80
C GLN A 167 11.26 17.68 5.93
N THR A 168 10.67 17.25 4.82
CA THR A 168 11.35 16.36 3.87
C THR A 168 12.41 17.11 3.09
N LEU A 169 13.57 16.48 2.90
CA LEU A 169 14.62 17.00 2.03
C LEU A 169 14.23 16.87 0.56
N ASP A 170 14.73 17.79 -0.27
CA ASP A 170 14.72 17.60 -1.71
C ASP A 170 15.65 16.47 -2.11
N VAL A 171 15.16 15.57 -2.96
CA VAL A 171 15.96 14.49 -3.52
C VAL A 171 16.70 15.04 -4.74
N TYR A 172 17.98 14.73 -4.86
CA TYR A 172 18.76 15.04 -6.05
C TYR A 172 18.09 14.46 -7.30
N PRO A 173 18.24 15.11 -8.47
CA PRO A 173 17.68 14.61 -9.71
C PRO A 173 18.10 13.15 -9.94
N PRO A 174 17.18 12.27 -10.39
CA PRO A 174 17.46 10.86 -10.53
C PRO A 174 18.60 10.65 -11.53
N TYR A 175 19.55 9.76 -11.20
CA TYR A 175 20.64 9.41 -12.10
C TYR A 175 20.14 8.74 -13.39
N VAL A 176 18.99 8.03 -13.32
CA VAL A 176 18.34 7.37 -14.44
C VAL A 176 16.85 7.67 -14.42
N HIS A 177 16.30 8.09 -15.56
CA HIS A 177 14.87 8.23 -15.77
C HIS A 177 14.40 7.11 -16.71
N VAL A 178 13.56 6.19 -16.21
CA VAL A 178 12.99 5.11 -17.03
C VAL A 178 11.69 5.61 -17.65
N THR A 179 11.68 5.77 -18.98
CA THR A 179 10.47 6.10 -19.74
C THR A 179 9.76 4.81 -20.13
N PHE A 180 8.60 4.55 -19.52
CA PHE A 180 7.79 3.38 -19.89
C PHE A 180 7.14 3.59 -21.27
N PRO A 181 7.04 2.53 -22.10
CA PRO A 181 6.37 2.62 -23.39
C PRO A 181 4.87 2.91 -23.19
N HIS A 182 4.30 3.74 -24.07
CA HIS A 182 2.85 3.97 -24.08
C HIS A 182 2.14 2.66 -24.45
N ILE A 183 1.37 2.12 -23.50
CA ILE A 183 0.56 0.93 -23.73
C ILE A 183 -0.67 1.35 -24.52
N THR A 184 -0.59 1.27 -25.85
CA THR A 184 -1.76 1.36 -26.71
C THR A 184 -2.53 0.04 -26.58
N THR A 185 -3.84 0.10 -26.33
CA THR A 185 -4.72 -1.08 -26.17
C THR A 185 -4.83 -1.96 -27.41
N ASP A 186 -4.18 -1.61 -28.51
CA ASP A 186 -4.29 -2.28 -29.82
C ASP A 186 -3.60 -3.65 -29.88
N GLY A 187 -2.87 -4.07 -28.83
CA GLY A 187 -2.10 -5.31 -28.81
C GLY A 187 -2.52 -6.38 -27.79
N LEU A 188 -3.55 -6.14 -26.96
CA LEU A 188 -4.02 -7.14 -25.99
C LEU A 188 -5.01 -8.13 -26.63
N GLN A 189 -4.57 -8.85 -27.67
CA GLN A 189 -5.23 -10.08 -28.10
C GLN A 189 -4.75 -11.24 -27.22
N PHE A 190 -5.24 -11.28 -25.98
CA PHE A 190 -5.11 -12.48 -25.15
C PHE A 190 -6.12 -13.52 -25.63
N GLY A 191 -5.62 -14.49 -26.40
CA GLY A 191 -6.28 -15.76 -26.69
C GLY A 191 -7.51 -15.63 -27.58
N GLU A 192 -7.30 -15.66 -28.90
CA GLU A 192 -8.32 -16.24 -29.77
C GLU A 192 -8.61 -17.66 -29.26
N SER A 193 -9.77 -17.81 -28.64
CA SER A 193 -10.44 -19.09 -28.53
C SER A 193 -10.46 -19.70 -29.92
N ARG A 194 -9.84 -20.88 -30.08
CA ARG A 194 -9.99 -21.76 -31.26
C ARG A 194 -11.42 -21.60 -31.80
N PRO A 195 -11.62 -21.22 -33.07
CA PRO A 195 -12.95 -21.24 -33.63
C PRO A 195 -13.47 -22.67 -33.53
N SER A 196 -14.61 -22.83 -32.85
CA SER A 196 -15.36 -24.07 -32.82
C SER A 196 -15.65 -24.46 -34.27
N ALA A 197 -15.16 -25.63 -34.69
CA ALA A 197 -15.56 -26.21 -35.96
C ALA A 197 -17.10 -26.37 -35.97
N SER A 198 -17.78 -25.55 -36.76
CA SER A 198 -19.18 -25.76 -37.13
C SER A 198 -19.24 -26.83 -38.25
N PRO A 199 -20.33 -27.62 -38.29
CA PRO A 199 -20.35 -28.91 -38.97
C PRO A 199 -20.34 -28.77 -40.49
N THR A 200 -19.53 -29.60 -41.13
CA THR A 200 -19.39 -29.76 -42.58
C THR A 200 -20.75 -29.90 -43.25
N ALA A 201 -21.13 -28.92 -44.07
CA ALA A 201 -22.26 -29.03 -44.99
C ALA A 201 -21.88 -29.97 -46.14
N ILE A 202 -22.70 -30.99 -46.33
CA ILE A 202 -22.65 -31.96 -47.44
C ILE A 202 -22.94 -31.20 -48.75
N PRO A 203 -22.15 -31.35 -49.83
CA PRO A 203 -22.50 -30.79 -51.13
C PRO A 203 -23.50 -31.72 -51.84
N SER A 204 -24.68 -31.19 -52.15
CA SER A 204 -25.66 -31.85 -53.00
C SER A 204 -25.44 -31.51 -54.47
N ASP A 205 -25.13 -32.55 -55.23
CA ASP A 205 -25.60 -32.87 -56.58
C ASP A 205 -25.18 -31.99 -57.78
N ALA A 206 -24.30 -32.57 -58.60
CA ALA A 206 -24.24 -32.34 -60.04
C ALA A 206 -23.94 -33.69 -60.71
N THR A 207 -24.96 -34.26 -61.35
CA THR A 207 -24.90 -35.37 -62.34
C THR A 207 -24.57 -34.81 -63.73
N PRO A 208 -24.27 -35.61 -64.79
CA PRO A 208 -24.12 -37.08 -64.87
C PRO A 208 -22.90 -37.56 -65.70
N GLU A 209 -22.78 -38.89 -65.79
CA GLU A 209 -22.33 -39.69 -66.94
C GLU A 209 -20.83 -39.92 -67.26
N ASP A 210 -20.50 -41.22 -67.09
CA ASP A 210 -19.77 -42.11 -68.01
C ASP A 210 -18.22 -42.14 -67.97
N ALA A 211 -17.70 -43.12 -67.24
CA ALA A 211 -16.37 -43.68 -67.42
C ALA A 211 -16.52 -45.19 -67.65
N SER A 212 -16.31 -45.62 -68.89
CA SER A 212 -16.06 -47.01 -69.24
C SER A 212 -14.56 -47.22 -69.50
N LEU A 213 -14.11 -48.42 -69.08
CA LEU A 213 -12.92 -49.17 -69.50
C LEU A 213 -11.59 -48.94 -68.74
N THR A 214 -11.46 -49.74 -67.66
CA THR A 214 -10.46 -50.80 -67.39
C THR A 214 -8.96 -50.63 -67.70
N PRO A 215 -8.10 -51.32 -66.92
CA PRO A 215 -6.76 -50.86 -66.57
C PRO A 215 -5.64 -51.62 -67.28
N GLU A 216 -4.46 -50.98 -67.34
CA GLU A 216 -3.15 -51.56 -67.01
C GLU A 216 -2.30 -50.50 -66.31
#